data_AF-A0A969GQX6-F1
#
_entry.id   AF-A0A969GQX6-F1
#
_cell.length_a   1.000
_cell.length_b   1.000
_cell.length_c   1.000
_cell.angle_alpha   90.00
_cell.angle_beta   90.00
_cell.angle_gamma   90.00
#
_symmetry.space_group_name_H-M   'P 1'
#
loop_
_entity.id
_entity.type
_entity.pdbx_description
1 polymer ?
#
loop_
_entity_poly.entity_id
_entity_poly.type
_entity_poly.pdbx_seq_one_letter_code
_entity_poly.pdbx_strand_id
1 'polypeptide(L)'
;MLKSGLVSVTFRKLSTSEVIDLVAEAGLEAIEWGGDVHVPAGDLADATRVGDATRAAGLAVAAYGSYYRAGHPESGPFEAVLESAAALGAPMIRVWAGRQGLAASDGAYWAQVVADLRRIGQMGQGADIKVVLEFHRNTLTETNRSAPAARRTNAPTARRRRATSPRRSRLLRRRSALLAQR
;
A
#
# COMPACT_ATOMS: atom_id res chain seq x y z
N MET A 1 4.20 17.01 -9.43
CA MET A 1 3.16 17.01 -10.49
C MET A 1 2.00 16.16 -10.00
N LEU A 2 0.76 16.62 -10.17
CA LEU A 2 -0.43 15.82 -9.88
C LEU A 2 -0.67 14.86 -11.05
N LYS A 3 -1.09 13.63 -10.75
CA LYS A 3 -1.51 12.65 -11.76
C LYS A 3 -3.02 12.49 -11.73
N SER A 4 -3.66 12.52 -12.89
CA SER A 4 -5.07 12.15 -13.00
C SER A 4 -5.23 10.62 -12.90
N GLY A 5 -6.35 10.15 -12.36
CA GLY A 5 -6.55 8.72 -12.22
C GLY A 5 -7.96 8.31 -11.84
N LEU A 6 -8.18 7.00 -11.85
CA LEU A 6 -9.46 6.35 -11.60
C LEU A 6 -9.34 5.33 -10.47
N VAL A 7 -10.40 5.15 -9.69
CA VAL A 7 -10.54 3.99 -8.80
C VAL A 7 -11.40 2.94 -9.51
N SER A 8 -10.85 1.74 -9.74
CA SER A 8 -11.47 0.70 -10.58
C SER A 8 -12.85 0.26 -10.06
N VAL A 9 -13.10 0.46 -8.77
CA VAL A 9 -14.35 0.23 -8.06
C VAL A 9 -15.60 0.81 -8.75
N THR A 10 -15.43 1.90 -9.50
CA THR A 10 -16.51 2.53 -10.28
C THR A 10 -17.04 1.62 -11.38
N PHE A 11 -16.19 0.71 -11.89
CA PHE A 11 -16.46 -0.16 -13.03
C PHE A 11 -16.35 -1.64 -12.67
N ARG A 12 -16.92 -2.07 -11.54
CA ARG A 12 -16.93 -3.49 -11.11
C ARG A 12 -17.46 -4.48 -12.15
N LYS A 13 -18.27 -4.01 -13.10
CA LYS A 13 -18.83 -4.85 -14.17
C LYS A 13 -17.87 -5.06 -15.33
N LEU A 14 -16.80 -4.27 -15.40
CA LEU A 14 -15.77 -4.37 -16.42
C LEU A 14 -14.61 -5.23 -15.92
N SER A 15 -14.01 -5.97 -16.83
CA SER A 15 -12.74 -6.67 -16.65
C SER A 15 -11.58 -5.69 -16.43
N THR A 16 -10.45 -6.19 -15.93
CA THR A 16 -9.26 -5.36 -15.73
C THR A 16 -8.71 -4.79 -17.04
N SER A 17 -8.79 -5.52 -18.15
CA SER A 17 -8.42 -5.01 -19.48
C SER A 17 -9.33 -3.88 -19.93
N GLU A 18 -10.65 -4.04 -19.82
CA GLU A 18 -11.60 -2.98 -20.21
C GLU A 18 -11.42 -1.70 -19.38
N VAL A 19 -11.09 -1.83 -18.09
CA VAL A 19 -10.77 -0.66 -17.25
C VAL A 19 -9.47 0.01 -17.70
N ILE A 20 -8.44 -0.76 -18.04
CA ILE A 20 -7.16 -0.22 -18.56
C ILE A 20 -7.40 0.56 -19.85
N ASP A 21 -8.10 -0.04 -20.81
CA ASP A 21 -8.40 0.58 -22.10
C ASP A 21 -9.18 1.88 -21.91
N LEU A 22 -10.23 1.87 -21.07
CA LEU A 22 -11.04 3.05 -20.78
C LEU A 22 -10.25 4.18 -20.11
N VAL A 23 -9.33 3.86 -19.19
CA VAL A 23 -8.48 4.87 -18.53
C VAL A 23 -7.48 5.47 -19.52
N ALA A 24 -6.90 4.64 -20.39
CA ALA A 24 -5.98 5.08 -21.42
C ALA A 24 -6.68 5.97 -22.47
N GLU A 25 -7.86 5.57 -22.94
CA GLU A 25 -8.70 6.36 -23.87
C GLU A 25 -9.13 7.70 -23.26
N ALA A 26 -9.41 7.72 -21.95
CA ALA A 26 -9.74 8.94 -21.23
C ALA A 26 -8.55 9.87 -20.99
N GLY A 27 -7.32 9.47 -21.36
CA GLY A 27 -6.10 10.25 -21.13
C GLY A 27 -5.74 10.40 -19.64
N LEU A 28 -6.20 9.46 -18.80
CA LEU A 28 -5.84 9.40 -17.39
C LEU A 28 -4.49 8.70 -17.20
N GLU A 29 -3.83 8.94 -16.07
CA GLU A 29 -2.44 8.48 -15.88
C GLU A 29 -2.29 7.32 -14.90
N ALA A 30 -3.29 7.04 -14.06
CA ALA A 30 -3.16 6.05 -13.00
C ALA A 30 -4.47 5.37 -12.59
N ILE A 31 -4.34 4.16 -12.05
CA ILE A 31 -5.46 3.35 -11.55
C ILE A 31 -5.20 2.95 -10.09
N GLU A 32 -6.16 3.21 -9.20
CA GLU A 32 -6.28 2.47 -7.95
C GLU A 32 -7.12 1.22 -8.20
N TRP A 33 -6.52 0.05 -7.97
CA TRP A 33 -7.18 -1.24 -8.20
C TRP A 33 -7.90 -1.72 -6.95
N GLY A 34 -9.19 -2.05 -7.09
CA GLY A 34 -10.02 -2.61 -6.03
C GLY A 34 -9.77 -4.11 -5.82
N GLY A 35 -9.58 -4.50 -4.56
CA GLY A 35 -9.35 -5.89 -4.16
C GLY A 35 -10.60 -6.75 -4.00
N ASP A 36 -11.77 -6.21 -4.30
CA ASP A 36 -13.04 -6.93 -4.23
C ASP A 36 -13.31 -7.74 -5.50
N VAL A 37 -13.24 -7.09 -6.67
CA VAL A 37 -13.52 -7.74 -7.97
C VAL A 37 -12.28 -7.82 -8.85
N HIS A 38 -11.51 -6.75 -8.94
CA HIS A 38 -10.47 -6.62 -9.97
C HIS A 38 -9.16 -7.30 -9.62
N VAL A 39 -8.73 -7.22 -8.35
CA VAL A 39 -7.47 -7.85 -7.89
C VAL A 39 -7.67 -8.49 -6.51
N PRO A 40 -8.38 -9.64 -6.41
CA PRO A 40 -8.63 -10.32 -5.13
C PRO A 40 -7.33 -10.59 -4.35
N ALA A 41 -7.34 -10.32 -3.05
CA ALA A 41 -6.19 -10.56 -2.19
C ALA A 41 -5.82 -12.05 -2.13
N GLY A 42 -4.54 -12.36 -2.24
CA GLY A 42 -4.01 -13.74 -2.27
C GLY A 42 -3.82 -14.33 -3.68
N ASP A 43 -4.43 -13.76 -4.72
CA ASP A 43 -4.14 -14.17 -6.11
C ASP A 43 -2.95 -13.39 -6.66
N LEU A 44 -1.73 -13.87 -6.35
CA LEU A 44 -0.49 -13.19 -6.73
C LEU A 44 -0.22 -13.23 -8.24
N ALA A 45 -0.70 -14.29 -8.92
CA ALA A 45 -0.55 -14.42 -10.35
C ALA A 45 -1.40 -13.37 -11.07
N ASP A 46 -2.66 -13.20 -10.65
CA ASP A 46 -3.53 -12.18 -11.22
C ASP A 46 -3.07 -10.76 -10.86
N ALA A 47 -2.64 -10.52 -9.61
CA ALA A 47 -2.07 -9.23 -9.20
C ALA A 47 -0.87 -8.83 -10.06
N THR A 48 0.06 -9.77 -10.32
CA THR A 48 1.22 -9.53 -11.20
C THR A 48 0.76 -9.20 -12.62
N ARG A 49 -0.14 -10.02 -13.18
CA ARG A 49 -0.69 -9.84 -14.53
C ARG A 49 -1.35 -8.47 -14.71
N VAL A 50 -2.19 -8.06 -13.76
CA VAL A 50 -2.90 -6.77 -13.80
C VAL A 50 -1.92 -5.60 -13.65
N GLY A 51 -0.94 -5.72 -12.77
CA GLY A 51 0.10 -4.71 -12.61
C GLY A 51 0.90 -4.51 -13.90
N ASP A 52 1.33 -5.61 -14.52
CA ASP A 52 2.11 -5.59 -15.75
C ASP A 52 1.31 -5.02 -16.92
N ALA A 53 0.05 -5.44 -17.06
CA ALA A 53 -0.86 -4.89 -18.08
C ALA A 53 -1.09 -3.38 -17.89
N THR A 54 -1.27 -2.92 -16.64
CA THR A 54 -1.41 -1.49 -16.33
C THR A 54 -0.19 -0.70 -16.81
N ARG A 55 1.02 -1.18 -16.48
CA ARG A 55 2.28 -0.53 -16.89
C ARG A 55 2.53 -0.61 -18.39
N ALA A 56 2.18 -1.72 -19.03
CA ALA A 56 2.31 -1.91 -20.47
C ALA A 56 1.44 -0.91 -21.27
N ALA A 57 0.29 -0.51 -20.71
CA ALA A 57 -0.56 0.54 -21.26
C ALA A 57 -0.06 1.98 -20.98
N GLY A 58 1.11 2.13 -20.36
CA GLY A 58 1.66 3.45 -19.99
C GLY A 58 1.03 4.06 -18.73
N LEU A 59 0.20 3.32 -18.00
CA LEU A 59 -0.49 3.76 -16.79
C LEU A 59 0.32 3.40 -15.53
N ALA A 60 0.11 4.15 -14.45
CA ALA A 60 0.65 3.84 -13.13
C ALA A 60 -0.37 3.09 -12.26
N VAL A 61 0.10 2.17 -11.43
CA VAL A 61 -0.67 1.70 -10.28
C VAL A 61 -0.59 2.76 -9.18
N ALA A 62 -1.72 3.41 -8.87
CA ALA A 62 -1.79 4.48 -7.88
C ALA A 62 -1.80 3.93 -6.45
N ALA A 63 -2.64 2.91 -6.20
CA ALA A 63 -2.85 2.29 -4.91
C ALA A 63 -3.57 0.95 -5.06
N TYR A 64 -3.57 0.16 -3.99
CA TYR A 64 -4.39 -1.04 -3.86
C TYR A 64 -5.52 -0.79 -2.84
N GLY A 65 -6.77 -0.78 -3.32
CA GLY A 65 -7.98 -0.65 -2.52
C GLY A 65 -8.36 -1.99 -1.90
N SER A 66 -7.74 -2.36 -0.79
CA SER A 66 -7.80 -3.73 -0.24
C SER A 66 -9.12 -4.15 0.41
N TYR A 67 -9.97 -3.19 0.80
CA TYR A 67 -11.14 -3.40 1.67
C TYR A 67 -10.82 -3.98 3.06
N TYR A 68 -9.53 -4.06 3.43
CA TYR A 68 -9.09 -4.52 4.73
C TYR A 68 -9.64 -3.62 5.84
N ARG A 69 -10.28 -4.22 6.85
CA ARG A 69 -10.80 -3.53 8.03
C ARG A 69 -9.94 -3.84 9.24
N ALA A 70 -9.18 -2.85 9.67
CA ALA A 70 -8.29 -2.99 10.79
C ALA A 70 -9.04 -3.37 12.08
N GLY A 71 -8.52 -4.37 12.78
CA GLY A 71 -9.10 -4.94 13.99
C GLY A 71 -10.21 -5.95 13.74
N HIS A 72 -10.50 -6.35 12.50
CA HIS A 72 -11.59 -7.30 12.18
C HIS A 72 -11.06 -8.52 11.43
N PRO A 73 -11.15 -9.73 12.02
CA PRO A 73 -10.55 -10.95 11.45
C PRO A 73 -11.24 -11.40 10.15
N GLU A 74 -12.48 -10.98 9.89
CA GLU A 74 -13.18 -11.27 8.63
C GLU A 74 -12.49 -10.67 7.41
N SER A 75 -11.59 -9.69 7.60
CA SER A 75 -10.75 -9.15 6.52
C SER A 75 -9.68 -10.12 6.04
N GLY A 76 -9.50 -11.26 6.72
CA GLY A 76 -8.42 -12.20 6.46
C GLY A 76 -7.05 -11.72 6.95
N PRO A 77 -5.99 -12.50 6.66
CA PRO A 77 -4.61 -12.11 6.98
C PRO A 77 -4.16 -10.92 6.14
N PHE A 78 -3.51 -9.95 6.77
CA PHE A 78 -2.99 -8.77 6.07
C PHE A 78 -1.79 -9.11 5.17
N GLU A 79 -1.11 -10.21 5.44
CA GLU A 79 -0.01 -10.77 4.65
C GLU A 79 -0.44 -10.98 3.19
N ALA A 80 -1.61 -11.57 2.95
CA ALA A 80 -2.13 -11.76 1.60
C ALA A 80 -2.40 -10.44 0.88
N VAL A 81 -2.91 -9.44 1.61
CA VAL A 81 -3.12 -8.08 1.08
C VAL A 81 -1.80 -7.42 0.71
N LEU A 82 -0.77 -7.56 1.56
CA LEU A 82 0.54 -6.97 1.36
C LEU A 82 1.28 -7.62 0.18
N GLU A 83 1.23 -8.95 0.08
CA GLU A 83 1.81 -9.71 -1.03
C GLU A 83 1.12 -9.38 -2.36
N SER A 84 -0.21 -9.30 -2.39
CA SER A 84 -0.95 -8.85 -3.57
C SER A 84 -0.60 -7.43 -3.97
N ALA A 85 -0.47 -6.50 -3.01
CA ALA A 85 -0.05 -5.12 -3.31
C ALA A 85 1.36 -5.05 -3.89
N ALA A 86 2.28 -5.85 -3.36
CA ALA A 86 3.64 -5.96 -3.86
C ALA A 86 3.70 -6.54 -5.28
N ALA A 87 2.98 -7.63 -5.53
CA ALA A 87 2.85 -8.26 -6.85
C ALA A 87 2.23 -7.32 -7.89
N LEU A 88 1.20 -6.57 -7.49
CA LEU A 88 0.56 -5.53 -8.30
C LEU A 88 1.51 -4.36 -8.60
N GLY A 89 2.52 -4.12 -7.75
CA GLY A 89 3.40 -2.95 -7.81
C GLY A 89 2.74 -1.68 -7.27
N ALA A 90 1.82 -1.82 -6.31
CA ALA A 90 1.14 -0.69 -5.69
C ALA A 90 2.03 -0.01 -4.63
N PRO A 91 2.24 1.32 -4.68
CA PRO A 91 3.07 2.02 -3.69
C PRO A 91 2.37 2.21 -2.34
N MET A 92 1.06 1.98 -2.28
CA MET A 92 0.27 2.10 -1.07
C MET A 92 -0.96 1.20 -1.08
N ILE A 93 -1.41 0.82 0.12
CA ILE A 93 -2.61 0.03 0.39
C ILE A 93 -3.59 0.91 1.15
N ARG A 94 -4.79 1.09 0.61
CA ARG A 94 -5.90 1.74 1.30
C ARG A 94 -6.62 0.74 2.18
N VAL A 95 -6.85 1.12 3.44
CA VAL A 95 -7.56 0.32 4.45
C VAL A 95 -8.62 1.16 5.17
N TRP A 96 -9.53 0.48 5.86
CA TRP A 96 -10.52 1.10 6.74
C TRP A 96 -10.15 0.93 8.21
N ALA A 97 -10.31 2.01 8.98
CA ALA A 97 -10.07 2.03 10.41
C ALA A 97 -11.27 1.45 11.18
N GLY A 98 -11.47 0.14 11.06
CA GLY A 98 -12.56 -0.58 11.71
C GLY A 98 -13.88 -0.60 10.91
N ARG A 99 -14.99 -0.71 11.65
CA ARG A 99 -16.37 -0.99 11.21
C ARG A 99 -17.42 -0.10 11.87
N GLN A 100 -17.01 0.74 12.82
CA GLN A 100 -17.90 1.65 13.50
C GLN A 100 -17.19 2.98 13.78
N GLY A 101 -18.03 4.00 13.91
CA GLY A 101 -17.64 5.35 14.25
C GLY A 101 -17.12 5.49 15.67
N LEU A 102 -16.48 6.64 15.95
CA LEU A 102 -15.93 6.92 17.28
C LEU A 102 -17.04 6.99 18.34
N ALA A 103 -18.19 7.57 18.00
CA ALA A 103 -19.33 7.70 18.92
C ALA A 103 -19.96 6.35 19.32
N ALA A 104 -19.82 5.33 18.47
CA ALA A 104 -20.31 3.97 18.72
C ALA A 104 -19.23 3.05 19.29
N SER A 105 -18.03 3.57 19.56
CA SER A 105 -16.87 2.79 20.00
C SER A 105 -16.54 3.02 21.46
N ASP A 106 -16.14 1.96 22.15
CA ASP A 106 -15.53 2.03 23.47
C ASP A 106 -14.00 2.04 23.38
N GLY A 107 -13.34 2.14 24.54
CA GLY A 107 -11.88 2.15 24.63
C GLY A 107 -11.23 0.83 24.19
N ALA A 108 -11.91 -0.30 24.37
CA ALA A 108 -11.39 -1.62 23.99
C ALA A 108 -11.36 -1.76 22.47
N TYR A 109 -12.46 -1.38 21.80
CA TYR A 109 -12.55 -1.33 20.35
C TYR A 109 -11.50 -0.40 19.74
N TRP A 110 -11.37 0.80 20.30
CA TRP A 110 -10.33 1.75 19.87
C TRP A 110 -8.94 1.14 19.96
N ALA A 111 -8.60 0.51 21.09
CA ALA A 111 -7.30 -0.13 21.30
C ALA A 111 -7.06 -1.28 20.31
N GLN A 112 -8.06 -2.10 20.03
CA GLN A 112 -8.00 -3.20 19.06
C GLN A 112 -7.69 -2.70 17.64
N VAL A 113 -8.46 -1.72 17.14
CA VAL A 113 -8.24 -1.16 15.80
C VAL A 113 -6.87 -0.49 15.72
N VAL A 114 -6.47 0.27 16.74
CA VAL A 114 -5.16 0.94 16.78
C VAL A 114 -3.99 -0.05 16.83
N ALA A 115 -4.11 -1.13 17.59
CA ALA A 115 -3.09 -2.17 17.64
C ALA A 115 -2.89 -2.80 16.27
N ASP A 116 -3.98 -3.09 15.56
CA ASP A 116 -3.91 -3.68 14.24
C ASP A 116 -3.38 -2.71 13.18
N LEU A 117 -3.81 -1.44 13.20
CA LEU A 117 -3.24 -0.38 12.34
C LEU A 117 -1.73 -0.24 12.51
N ARG A 118 -1.22 -0.31 13.74
CA ARG A 118 0.22 -0.29 14.01
C ARG A 118 0.92 -1.52 13.42
N ARG A 119 0.34 -2.71 13.60
CA ARG A 119 0.87 -3.97 13.06
C ARG A 119 0.99 -3.90 11.54
N ILE A 120 -0.10 -3.58 10.84
CA ILE A 120 -0.10 -3.53 9.38
C ILE A 120 0.76 -2.38 8.83
N GLY A 121 0.82 -1.24 9.53
CA GLY A 121 1.70 -0.13 9.19
C GLY A 121 3.19 -0.51 9.26
N GLN A 122 3.58 -1.30 10.27
CA GLN A 122 4.94 -1.85 10.37
C GLN A 122 5.24 -2.87 9.26
N MET A 123 4.28 -3.73 8.93
CA MET A 123 4.43 -4.69 7.82
C MET A 123 4.60 -3.97 6.48
N GLY A 124 3.75 -2.98 6.19
CA GLY A 124 3.87 -2.14 5.00
C GLY A 124 5.21 -1.41 4.93
N GLN A 125 5.66 -0.84 6.05
CA GLN A 125 7.00 -0.23 6.12
C GLN A 125 8.13 -1.22 5.79
N GLY A 126 8.02 -2.47 6.24
CA GLY A 126 8.98 -3.54 5.92
C GLY A 126 9.06 -3.86 4.43
N ALA A 127 7.97 -3.65 3.69
CA ALA A 127 7.85 -3.90 2.25
C ALA A 127 7.97 -2.61 1.39
N ASP A 128 8.27 -1.45 1.99
CA ASP A 128 8.24 -0.14 1.33
C ASP A 128 6.89 0.24 0.69
N ILE A 129 5.80 -0.25 1.28
CA ILE A 129 4.42 0.02 0.86
C ILE A 129 3.70 0.79 1.96
N LYS A 130 3.12 1.94 1.63
CA LYS A 130 2.41 2.77 2.63
C LYS A 130 1.04 2.18 2.93
N VAL A 131 0.69 2.05 4.21
CA VAL A 131 -0.71 1.81 4.61
C VAL A 131 -1.40 3.15 4.83
N VAL A 132 -2.44 3.43 4.07
CA VAL A 132 -3.20 4.68 4.12
C VAL A 132 -4.64 4.43 4.57
N LEU A 133 -5.15 5.33 5.41
CA LEU A 133 -6.51 5.24 5.94
C LEU A 133 -7.46 6.03 5.05
N GLU A 134 -8.55 5.41 4.63
CA GLU A 134 -9.64 6.12 3.97
C GLU A 134 -10.48 6.91 4.98
N PHE A 135 -10.94 8.09 4.60
CA PHE A 135 -11.98 8.82 5.32
C PHE A 135 -13.35 8.23 4.97
N HIS A 136 -13.92 7.42 5.87
CA HIS A 136 -15.10 6.62 5.54
C HIS A 136 -16.11 6.58 6.69
N ARG A 137 -17.41 6.60 6.37
CA ARG A 137 -18.48 6.45 7.37
C ARG A 137 -18.37 5.10 8.08
N ASN A 138 -18.86 5.00 9.31
CA ASN A 138 -18.80 3.76 10.08
C ASN A 138 -17.35 3.25 10.23
N THR A 139 -16.42 4.16 10.46
CA THR A 139 -15.03 3.85 10.80
C THR A 139 -14.51 4.91 11.76
N LEU A 140 -13.36 4.67 12.41
CA LEU A 140 -12.73 5.65 13.29
C LEU A 140 -12.28 6.92 12.56
N THR A 141 -12.25 6.92 11.22
CA THR A 141 -11.93 8.06 10.37
C THR A 141 -13.18 8.72 9.77
N GLU A 142 -14.38 8.50 10.33
CA GLU A 142 -15.64 9.07 9.81
C GLU A 142 -15.77 10.60 9.93
N THR A 143 -15.03 11.24 10.83
CA THR A 143 -15.07 12.69 11.03
C THR A 143 -13.68 13.32 10.91
N ASN A 144 -13.63 14.58 10.49
CA ASN A 144 -12.38 15.35 10.43
C ASN A 144 -11.70 15.48 11.81
N ARG A 145 -12.46 15.29 12.90
CA ARG A 145 -11.95 15.31 14.28
C ARG A 145 -11.29 13.99 14.67
N SER A 146 -11.82 12.86 14.22
CA SER A 146 -11.33 11.53 14.59
C SER A 146 -10.21 11.03 13.68
N ALA A 147 -10.17 11.47 12.42
CA ALA A 147 -9.17 11.07 11.44
C ALA A 147 -7.70 11.37 11.84
N PRO A 148 -7.36 12.54 12.43
CA PRO A 148 -6.00 12.81 12.88
C PRO A 148 -5.51 11.85 13.98
N ALA A 149 -6.39 11.44 14.90
CA ALA A 149 -6.03 10.54 15.99
C ALA A 149 -5.69 9.15 15.46
N ALA A 150 -6.53 8.58 14.59
CA ALA A 150 -6.29 7.29 13.93
C ALA A 150 -5.07 7.32 12.99
N ARG A 151 -4.84 8.45 12.31
CA ARG A 151 -3.66 8.61 11.44
C ARG A 151 -2.35 8.66 12.24
N ARG A 152 -2.32 9.36 13.37
CA ARG A 152 -1.13 9.43 14.24
C ARG A 152 -0.73 8.07 14.77
N THR A 153 -1.70 7.20 15.04
CA THR A 153 -1.43 5.84 15.50
C THR A 153 -0.87 4.92 14.41
N ASN A 154 -1.15 5.22 13.14
CA ASN A 154 -0.63 4.52 11.97
C ASN A 154 0.72 5.10 11.46
N ALA A 155 1.26 6.14 12.11
CA ALA A 155 2.57 6.67 11.74
C ALA A 155 3.67 5.71 12.20
N PRO A 156 4.66 5.37 11.35
CA PRO A 156 5.78 4.56 11.78
C PRO A 156 6.48 5.25 12.95
N THR A 157 6.63 4.54 14.07
CA THR A 157 7.44 5.02 15.19
C THR A 157 8.84 5.31 14.68
N ALA A 158 9.36 6.49 15.05
CA ALA A 158 10.59 7.05 14.51
C ALA A 158 11.68 5.98 14.36
N ARG A 159 12.23 5.90 13.15
CA ARG A 159 13.30 4.99 12.73
C ARG A 159 14.41 5.00 13.79
N ARG A 160 14.52 3.95 14.62
CA ARG A 160 15.84 3.61 15.18
C ARG A 160 16.67 3.24 13.96
N ARG A 161 17.41 4.21 13.44
CA ARG A 161 18.45 3.96 12.43
C ARG A 161 19.33 2.86 13.01
N ARG A 162 19.18 1.62 12.55
CA ARG A 162 20.24 0.63 12.72
C ARG A 162 21.45 1.27 12.06
N ALA A 163 22.43 1.65 12.88
CA ALA A 163 23.71 2.12 12.39
C ALA A 163 24.22 1.05 11.42
N THR A 164 24.30 1.41 10.15
CA THR A 164 24.98 0.59 9.15
C THR A 164 26.41 0.44 9.62
N SER A 165 26.77 -0.79 9.98
CA SER A 165 28.14 -1.22 10.27
C SER A 165 29.07 -0.81 9.11
N PRO A 166 30.18 -0.09 9.35
CA PRO A 166 31.11 0.26 8.29
C PRO A 166 32.04 -0.93 8.03
N ARG A 167 31.62 -1.86 7.17
CA ARG A 167 32.54 -2.87 6.63
C ARG A 167 32.34 -3.08 5.15
N ARG A 168 32.68 -2.07 4.34
CA ARG A 168 33.23 -2.24 2.98
C ARG A 168 34.07 -1.03 2.57
N SER A 169 35.38 -1.07 2.85
CA SER A 169 36.37 -0.22 2.15
C SER A 169 37.80 -0.76 2.32
N ARG A 170 38.03 -2.03 1.96
CA ARG A 170 39.37 -2.56 1.68
C ARG A 170 39.32 -3.55 0.53
N LEU A 171 39.08 -3.07 -0.70
CA LEU A 171 39.42 -3.85 -1.90
C LEU A 171 39.53 -3.06 -3.21
N LEU A 172 39.84 -1.75 -3.16
CA LEU A 172 40.02 -0.92 -4.37
C LEU A 172 41.16 0.12 -4.24
N ARG A 173 42.20 -0.20 -3.46
CA ARG A 173 43.49 0.52 -3.50
C ARG A 173 44.62 -0.49 -3.45
N ARG A 174 44.98 -1.05 -4.61
CA ARG A 174 46.29 -1.65 -4.96
C ARG A 174 46.18 -2.23 -6.38
N ARG A 175 46.22 -1.35 -7.39
CA ARG A 175 46.61 -1.66 -8.78
C ARG A 175 46.79 -0.35 -9.56
N SER A 176 47.72 0.48 -9.10
CA SER A 176 48.32 1.60 -9.85
C SER A 176 49.63 1.96 -9.16
N ALA A 177 50.58 1.03 -9.21
CA ALA A 177 52.00 1.24 -8.89
C ALA A 177 52.77 -0.04 -9.24
N LEU A 178 52.80 -0.39 -10.53
CA LEU A 178 53.82 -1.28 -11.10
C LEU A 178 53.89 -1.01 -12.61
N LEU A 179 54.36 0.19 -12.95
CA LEU A 179 54.75 0.59 -14.32
C LEU A 179 55.81 1.72 -14.24
N ALA A 180 56.69 1.60 -13.24
CA ALA A 180 57.89 2.40 -13.11
C ALA A 180 58.94 1.56 -12.39
N GLN A 181 59.45 0.54 -13.11
CA GLN A 181 60.80 -0.05 -13.02
C GLN A 181 60.80 -1.41 -13.73
N ARG A 182 61.03 -1.34 -15.05
CA ARG A 182 61.62 -2.31 -15.99
C ARG A 182 60.86 -2.27 -17.31
#